data_AF-A0A127SFH0-F1
#
_entry.id   AF-A0A127SFH0-F1
#
_cell.length_a   1.000
_cell.length_b   1.000
_cell.length_c   1.000
_cell.angle_alpha   90.00
_cell.angle_beta   90.00
_cell.angle_gamma   90.00
#
_symmetry.space_group_name_H-M   'P 1'
#
loop_
_entity.id
_entity.type
_entity.pdbx_description
1 polymer ?
#
loop_
_entity_poly.entity_id
_entity_poly.type
_entity_poly.pdbx_seq_one_letter_code
_entity_poly.pdbx_strand_id
1 'polypeptide(L)'
;MSRIWYSAATGKIAPKDVAANWVMERLPVQHQPVLLEAQQAYLGQGMDCLASRADQLTAFIYFVKHEAASLLGSTPMMSNSSLATKKVP
;
A
#
# COMPACT_ATOMS: atom_id res chain seq x y z
N MET A 1 5.84 0.97 -2.80
CA MET A 1 4.76 1.59 -2.02
C MET A 1 3.41 0.89 -2.22
N SER A 2 2.91 0.69 -3.45
CA SER A 2 1.59 0.08 -3.65
C SER A 2 1.42 -1.30 -2.99
N ARG A 3 2.44 -2.16 -3.08
CA ARG A 3 2.44 -3.47 -2.40
C ARG A 3 2.39 -3.37 -0.86
N ILE A 4 3.01 -2.35 -0.28
CA ILE A 4 3.01 -2.15 1.18
C ILE A 4 1.60 -1.80 1.65
N TRP A 5 0.94 -0.86 0.97
CA TRP A 5 -0.42 -0.49 1.31
C TRP A 5 -1.40 -1.65 1.06
N TYR A 6 -1.26 -2.35 -0.07
CA TYR A 6 -2.05 -3.55 -0.35
C TYR A 6 -1.92 -4.60 0.76
N SER A 7 -0.69 -4.92 1.18
CA SER A 7 -0.47 -5.90 2.24
C SER A 7 -0.97 -5.43 3.60
N ALA A 8 -0.80 -4.15 3.93
CA ALA A 8 -1.35 -3.58 5.15
C ALA A 8 -2.89 -3.65 5.18
N ALA A 9 -3.55 -3.41 4.04
CA ALA A 9 -5.00 -3.41 3.95
C ALA A 9 -5.63 -4.81 3.87
N THR A 10 -4.93 -5.78 3.28
CA THR A 10 -5.52 -7.09 2.93
C THR A 10 -4.90 -8.27 3.67
N GLY A 11 -3.73 -8.09 4.29
CA GLY A 11 -2.92 -9.18 4.84
C GLY A 11 -2.29 -10.09 3.78
N LYS A 12 -2.40 -9.77 2.48
CA LYS A 12 -1.93 -10.59 1.36
C LYS A 12 -0.74 -9.94 0.65
N ILE A 13 0.05 -10.74 -0.07
CA ILE A 13 1.11 -10.25 -0.96
C ILE A 13 0.62 -10.37 -2.39
N ALA A 14 0.77 -9.30 -3.18
CA ALA A 14 0.40 -9.27 -4.59
C ALA A 14 1.56 -8.84 -5.50
N PRO A 15 1.50 -9.20 -6.80
CA PRO A 15 2.33 -8.62 -7.86
C PRO A 15 2.20 -7.08 -7.96
N LYS A 16 3.19 -6.43 -8.60
CA LYS A 16 3.32 -4.96 -8.62
C LYS A 16 2.16 -4.29 -9.36
N ASP A 17 1.76 -4.85 -10.49
CA ASP A 17 0.63 -4.47 -11.34
C ASP A 17 -0.72 -4.64 -10.62
N VAL A 18 -0.95 -5.79 -9.99
CA VAL A 18 -2.17 -6.05 -9.20
C VAL A 18 -2.30 -5.04 -8.06
N ALA A 19 -1.21 -4.81 -7.31
CA ALA A 19 -1.20 -3.82 -6.24
C ALA A 19 -1.36 -2.38 -6.77
N ALA A 20 -0.80 -2.05 -7.93
CA ALA A 20 -0.93 -0.72 -8.54
C ALA A 20 -2.39 -0.44 -8.96
N ASN A 21 -3.05 -1.40 -9.60
CA ASN A 21 -4.46 -1.27 -9.99
C ASN A 21 -5.36 -1.11 -8.75
N TRP A 22 -5.15 -1.94 -7.73
CA TRP A 22 -5.90 -1.85 -6.47
C TRP A 22 -5.73 -0.49 -5.78
N VAL A 23 -4.51 0.07 -5.78
CA VAL A 23 -4.22 1.40 -5.24
C VAL A 23 -4.88 2.49 -6.09
N MET A 24 -4.89 2.36 -7.42
CA MET A 24 -5.47 3.36 -8.33
C MET A 24 -6.95 3.63 -8.05
N GLU A 25 -7.72 2.58 -7.74
CA GLU A 25 -9.13 2.68 -7.36
C GLU A 25 -9.38 3.43 -6.05
N ARG A 26 -8.39 3.49 -5.17
CA ARG A 26 -8.50 4.04 -3.80
C ARG A 26 -7.78 5.36 -3.63
N LEU A 27 -6.98 5.74 -4.62
CA LEU A 27 -6.20 6.95 -4.57
C LEU A 27 -7.11 8.17 -4.81
N PRO A 28 -6.97 9.25 -4.03
CA PRO A 28 -7.50 10.54 -4.41
C PRO A 28 -6.98 10.95 -5.80
N VAL A 29 -7.85 11.54 -6.63
CA VAL A 29 -7.57 11.91 -8.02
C VAL A 29 -6.27 12.72 -8.16
N GLN A 30 -5.98 13.60 -7.19
CA GLN A 30 -4.77 14.42 -7.18
C GLN A 30 -3.44 13.64 -7.20
N HIS A 31 -3.44 12.39 -6.73
CA HIS A 31 -2.23 11.55 -6.69
C HIS A 31 -2.17 10.53 -7.84
N GLN A 32 -3.28 10.32 -8.57
CA GLN A 32 -3.38 9.31 -9.62
C GLN A 32 -2.37 9.52 -10.76
N PRO A 33 -2.07 10.76 -11.21
CA PRO A 33 -1.11 10.99 -12.28
C PRO A 33 0.29 10.41 -11.99
N VAL A 34 0.75 10.50 -10.74
CA VAL A 34 2.06 9.97 -10.33
C VAL A 34 2.09 8.45 -10.43
N LEU A 35 1.02 7.78 -9.98
CA LEU A 35 0.93 6.33 -10.03
C LEU A 35 0.77 5.83 -11.47
N LEU A 36 0.02 6.54 -12.30
CA LEU A 36 -0.19 6.20 -13.70
C LEU A 36 1.10 6.32 -14.51
N GLU A 37 1.85 7.42 -14.34
CA GLU A 37 3.14 7.60 -15.00
C GLU A 37 4.14 6.51 -14.59
N ALA A 38 4.20 6.18 -13.30
CA ALA A 38 5.04 5.09 -12.81
C ALA A 38 4.63 3.72 -13.38
N GLN A 39 3.33 3.49 -13.61
CA GLN A 39 2.82 2.27 -14.23
C GLN A 39 3.18 2.21 -15.72
N GLN A 40 2.97 3.29 -16.46
CA GLN A 40 3.31 3.38 -17.88
C GLN A 40 4.81 3.24 -18.13
N ALA A 41 5.65 3.91 -17.33
CA ALA A 41 7.10 3.75 -17.40
C ALA A 41 7.53 2.31 -17.13
N TYR A 42 6.93 1.64 -16.13
CA TYR A 42 7.22 0.24 -15.84
C TYR A 42 6.81 -0.73 -16.96
N LEU A 43 5.71 -0.43 -17.66
CA LEU A 43 5.25 -1.21 -18.82
C LEU A 43 6.00 -0.88 -20.11
N GLY A 44 6.94 0.09 -20.09
CA GLY A 44 7.62 0.59 -21.29
C GLY A 44 6.71 1.37 -22.23
N GLN A 45 5.56 1.84 -21.74
CA GLN A 45 4.53 2.56 -22.50
C GLN A 45 4.64 4.08 -22.37
N GLY A 46 5.54 4.58 -21.51
CA GLY A 46 5.75 6.00 -21.27
C GLY A 46 7.16 6.29 -20.77
N MET A 47 7.53 7.58 -20.77
CA MET A 47 8.81 8.03 -20.25
C MET A 47 8.72 8.22 -18.73
N ASP A 48 9.76 7.78 -18.00
CA ASP A 48 9.87 8.05 -16.56
C ASP A 48 10.34 9.49 -16.35
N CYS A 49 9.39 10.40 -16.19
CA CYS A 49 9.63 11.80 -15.88
C CYS A 49 9.29 12.13 -14.42
N LEU A 50 9.20 11.13 -13.53
CA LEU A 50 8.77 11.32 -12.14
C LEU A 50 9.66 12.30 -11.37
N ALA A 51 10.94 12.39 -11.75
CA ALA A 51 11.88 13.37 -11.21
C ALA A 51 11.45 14.83 -11.45
N SER A 52 10.75 15.12 -12.55
CA SER A 52 10.20 16.45 -12.85
C SER A 52 8.96 16.80 -12.00
N ARG A 53 8.37 15.80 -11.34
CA ARG A 53 7.17 15.94 -10.49
C ARG A 53 7.49 15.66 -9.03
N ALA A 54 8.68 16.07 -8.56
CA ALA A 54 9.18 15.74 -7.23
C ALA A 54 8.19 16.08 -6.10
N ASP A 55 7.51 17.23 -6.16
CA ASP A 55 6.53 17.64 -5.14
C ASP A 55 5.30 16.72 -5.12
N GLN A 56 4.76 16.38 -6.30
CA GLN A 56 3.61 15.47 -6.42
C GLN A 56 3.97 14.05 -5.97
N LEU A 57 5.16 13.59 -6.33
CA LEU A 57 5.69 12.30 -5.91
C LEU A 57 5.86 12.24 -4.39
N THR A 58 6.40 13.31 -3.80
CA THR A 58 6.57 13.44 -2.35
C THR A 58 5.22 13.40 -1.64
N ALA A 59 4.23 14.17 -2.10
CA ALA A 59 2.88 14.16 -1.54
C ALA A 59 2.23 12.77 -1.65
N PHE A 60 2.39 12.09 -2.78
CA PHE A 60 1.93 10.71 -2.96
C PHE A 60 2.60 9.74 -1.98
N ILE A 61 3.91 9.84 -1.78
CA ILE A 61 4.65 8.99 -0.84
C ILE A 61 4.13 9.21 0.59
N TYR A 62 3.95 10.46 1.02
CA TYR A 62 3.43 10.76 2.34
C TYR A 62 2.01 10.21 2.53
N PHE A 63 1.14 10.38 1.53
CA PHE A 63 -0.21 9.83 1.56
C PHE A 63 -0.22 8.31 1.74
N VAL A 64 0.51 7.57 0.89
CA VAL A 64 0.54 6.10 0.96
C VAL A 64 1.16 5.61 2.27
N LYS A 65 2.20 6.29 2.77
CA LYS A 65 2.80 5.96 4.08
C LYS A 65 1.82 6.19 5.22
N HIS A 66 1.07 7.29 5.20
CA HIS A 66 0.06 7.59 6.21
C HIS A 66 -1.04 6.53 6.23
N GLU A 67 -1.61 6.18 5.06
CA GLU A 67 -2.64 5.15 4.95
C GLU A 67 -2.15 3.78 5.43
N ALA A 68 -0.96 3.36 4.99
CA ALA A 68 -0.39 2.09 5.43
C ALA A 68 -0.10 2.07 6.94
N ALA A 69 0.44 3.16 7.49
CA ALA A 69 0.72 3.26 8.93
C ALA A 69 -0.57 3.28 9.76
N SER A 70 -1.62 3.95 9.29
CA SER A 70 -2.94 3.96 9.94
C SER A 70 -3.50 2.54 10.03
N LEU A 71 -3.44 1.76 8.94
CA LEU A 71 -3.91 0.38 8.92
C LEU A 71 -3.10 -0.53 9.85
N LEU A 72 -1.78 -0.39 9.85
CA LEU A 72 -0.90 -1.20 10.70
C LEU A 72 -1.02 -0.82 12.19
N GLY A 73 -1.11 0.47 12.50
CA GLY A 73 -1.28 0.98 13.87
C GLY A 73 -2.68 0.77 14.45
N SER A 74 -3.68 0.52 13.61
CA SER A 74 -5.05 0.21 14.03
C SER A 74 -5.31 -1.28 14.26
N THR A 75 -4.29 -2.13 14.07
CA THR A 75 -4.42 -3.56 14.35
C THR A 75 -4.59 -3.74 15.87
N PRO A 76 -5.74 -4.21 16.39
CA PRO A 76 -5.78 -4.67 17.76
C PRO A 76 -4.81 -5.84 17.79
N MET A 77 -3.76 -5.72 18.60
CA MET A 77 -2.86 -6.81 18.92
C MET A 77 -3.74 -8.03 19.19
N MET A 78 -3.64 -9.08 18.36
CA MET A 78 -4.37 -10.32 18.60
C MET A 78 -4.00 -10.80 20.00
N SER A 79 -4.89 -10.62 20.97
CA SER A 79 -4.80 -11.23 22.29
C SER A 79 -4.82 -12.73 22.07
N ASN A 80 -3.64 -13.35 22.16
CA ASN A 80 -3.49 -14.78 22.08
C ASN A 80 -3.92 -15.41 23.41
N SER A 81 -5.22 -15.40 23.70
CA SER A 81 -5.83 -16.12 24.81
C SER A 81 -6.29 -17.48 24.34
N SER A 82 -5.38 -18.46 24.24
CA SER A 82 -5.73 -19.85 24.45
C SER A 82 -4.49 -20.73 24.63
N LEU A 83 -4.23 -21.10 25.88
CA LEU A 83 -3.62 -22.38 26.24
C LEU A 83 -4.22 -22.78 27.59
N ALA A 84 -5.52 -23.06 27.57
CA ALA A 84 -6.15 -23.87 28.59
C ALA A 84 -5.82 -25.33 28.30
N THR A 85 -4.72 -25.84 28.85
CA THR A 85 -4.52 -27.30 28.97
C THR A 85 -4.79 -27.71 30.40
N LYS A 86 -5.99 -28.26 30.57
CA LYS A 86 -6.45 -29.16 31.64
C LYS A 86 -5.30 -29.82 32.42
N LYS A 87 -5.35 -29.70 33.75
CA LYS A 87 -4.86 -30.73 34.66
C LYS A 87 -6.07 -31.36 35.34
N VAL A 88 -6.25 -32.66 35.16
CA VAL A 88 -7.32 -33.50 35.72
C VAL A 88 -6.66 -34.80 36.18
N PRO A 89 -7.20 -35.46 37.22
CA PRO A 89 -7.17 -35.08 38.64
C PRO A 89 -5.81 -35.34 39.31
#